data_AF-A0A9X2QK07-F1
#
_entry.id   AF-A0A9X2QK07-F1
#
_cell.length_a   1.000
_cell.length_b   1.000
_cell.length_c   1.000
_cell.angle_alpha   90.00
_cell.angle_beta   90.00
_cell.angle_gamma   90.00
#
_symmetry.space_group_name_H-M   'P 1'
#
loop_
_entity.id
_entity.type
_entity.pdbx_description
1 polymer ?
#
loop_
_entity_poly.entity_id
_entity_poly.type
_entity_poly.pdbx_seq_one_letter_code
_entity_poly.pdbx_strand_id
1 'polypeptide(L)'
;MPRYTIVESVGRGVQHIHDYEDIERHHPTRGNERGRVYGTVNGEREELLGNYRGAATVSRDGDHYVSKDFVLQAGGVSSVPVPAIASGYIGRVDASDGIVQIYDKPASDPSREMIAQYRHLDLRNTQLETGARIEYGQSVGIQGGFNNGNPSAFGKHVHVDINTGYLPQADRYIRDISSGAITTDQRPQHAQPNLTGTAQVTDISGNGRTVAAPVGTAAVSAAPLADGVLRKDEHGPEVKALQERLNALGYTDAQGQALGTDGKFGDRTRQAVQAFQRDHQLSDDGIAGRDTFKALAGAQPRQPDPAAARQQPEAPARQPLVSDPAHPQHAMYQQAVGALEKLGPAGGFKDRKELEQAAGTLTHDASISGLTRIDHVTPNKAGNGLFAVEGRLDDPAHRRAYVDRDQAVQQTLEQSTQKLRQDLPAGIEQEPARETNRAMAM
;
A
#
# COMPACT_ATOMS: atom_id res chain seq x y z
N MET A 1 11.62 12.70 19.78
CA MET A 1 10.21 12.34 19.52
C MET A 1 10.17 10.88 19.12
N PRO A 2 9.74 9.97 20.01
CA PRO A 2 9.51 8.57 19.66
C PRO A 2 8.62 8.43 18.43
N ARG A 3 9.10 7.69 17.42
CA ARG A 3 8.27 7.32 16.27
C ARG A 3 7.30 6.24 16.70
N TYR A 4 6.06 6.35 16.23
CA TYR A 4 5.11 5.26 16.37
C TYR A 4 5.49 4.11 15.43
N THR A 5 5.25 2.90 15.89
CA THR A 5 5.11 1.71 15.06
C THR A 5 3.72 1.16 15.32
N ILE A 6 2.92 1.00 14.26
CA ILE A 6 1.65 0.28 14.38
C ILE A 6 1.98 -1.19 14.28
N VAL A 7 1.51 -1.94 15.26
CA VAL A 7 1.69 -3.37 15.27
C VAL A 7 0.40 -4.10 15.58
N GLU A 8 0.34 -5.34 15.13
CA GLU A 8 -0.80 -6.21 15.32
C GLU A 8 -0.41 -7.58 15.84
N SER A 9 -1.29 -8.16 16.65
CA SER A 9 -1.08 -9.45 17.28
C SER A 9 -1.53 -10.59 16.37
N VAL A 10 -0.59 -11.16 15.62
CA VAL A 10 -0.84 -12.32 14.76
C VAL A 10 -0.43 -13.61 15.49
N GLY A 11 -1.41 -14.32 16.05
CA GLY A 11 -1.16 -15.56 16.82
C GLY A 11 -0.37 -15.34 18.12
N ARG A 12 0.94 -15.68 18.13
CA ARG A 12 1.85 -15.40 19.26
C ARG A 12 2.89 -14.30 18.95
N GLY A 13 2.81 -13.71 17.75
CA GLY A 13 3.77 -12.73 17.24
C GLY A 13 3.17 -11.33 17.08
N VAL A 14 4.01 -10.40 16.66
CA VAL A 14 3.66 -8.99 16.43
C VAL A 14 4.08 -8.64 15.00
N GLN A 15 3.16 -8.18 14.14
CA GLN A 15 3.43 -7.76 12.75
C GLN A 15 3.43 -6.23 12.64
N HIS A 16 4.31 -5.66 11.82
CA HIS A 16 4.35 -4.22 11.54
C HIS A 16 3.35 -3.87 10.43
N ILE A 17 2.57 -2.82 10.63
CA ILE A 17 1.53 -2.36 9.71
C ILE A 17 2.01 -1.09 9.00
N HIS A 18 1.89 -1.07 7.68
CA HIS A 18 2.30 0.05 6.84
C HIS A 18 1.12 0.71 6.11
N ASP A 19 0.05 -0.04 5.84
CA ASP A 19 -1.17 0.43 5.18
C ASP A 19 -2.45 0.09 5.97
N TYR A 20 -3.58 0.76 5.69
CA TYR A 20 -4.83 0.55 6.43
C TYR A 20 -5.50 -0.79 6.12
N GLU A 21 -5.33 -1.29 4.90
CA GLU A 21 -5.74 -2.64 4.48
C GLU A 21 -4.89 -3.74 5.15
N ASP A 22 -3.66 -3.40 5.60
CA ASP A 22 -2.77 -4.31 6.34
C ASP A 22 -3.16 -4.46 7.82
N ILE A 23 -4.07 -3.62 8.34
CA ILE A 23 -4.63 -3.84 9.67
C ILE A 23 -5.59 -5.02 9.57
N GLU A 24 -5.17 -6.16 10.10
CA GLU A 24 -5.96 -7.38 10.14
C GLU A 24 -7.30 -7.08 10.81
N ARG A 25 -8.33 -7.69 10.25
CA ARG A 25 -9.64 -7.78 10.90
C ARG A 25 -9.37 -8.45 12.24
N HIS A 26 -9.99 -8.00 13.34
CA HIS A 26 -9.92 -8.74 14.60
C HIS A 26 -10.22 -10.21 14.30
N HIS A 27 -9.21 -11.08 14.42
CA HIS A 27 -9.28 -12.49 14.12
C HIS A 27 -10.48 -13.12 14.85
N PRO A 28 -11.61 -13.48 14.19
CA PRO A 28 -12.45 -14.46 14.80
C PRO A 28 -11.69 -15.77 14.69
N THR A 29 -11.38 -16.37 15.84
CA THR A 29 -10.75 -17.69 15.88
C THR A 29 -11.55 -18.76 15.12
N ARG A 30 -12.82 -18.48 14.77
CA ARG A 30 -13.67 -19.14 13.76
C ARG A 30 -14.92 -18.29 13.43
N GLY A 31 -15.13 -17.93 12.17
CA GLY A 31 -16.45 -17.53 11.64
C GLY A 31 -17.12 -16.33 12.34
N ASN A 32 -18.46 -16.31 12.35
CA ASN A 32 -19.23 -15.23 12.99
C ASN A 32 -19.31 -15.46 14.51
N GLU A 33 -18.63 -14.63 15.29
CA GLU A 33 -18.79 -14.59 16.75
C GLU A 33 -20.15 -13.98 17.14
N ARG A 34 -20.80 -14.56 18.16
CA ARG A 34 -22.10 -14.11 18.65
C ARG A 34 -21.96 -12.71 19.28
N GLY A 35 -22.77 -11.76 18.84
CA GLY A 35 -22.71 -10.36 19.26
C GLY A 35 -21.86 -9.44 18.39
N ARG A 36 -21.18 -9.97 17.37
CA ARG A 36 -20.44 -9.17 16.37
C ARG A 36 -21.22 -9.03 15.06
N VAL A 37 -20.86 -8.00 14.30
CA VAL A 37 -21.44 -7.69 12.99
C VAL A 37 -20.32 -7.63 11.96
N TYR A 38 -20.58 -8.22 10.79
CA TYR A 38 -19.67 -8.21 9.66
C TYR A 38 -20.41 -7.71 8.42
N GLY A 39 -19.70 -7.09 7.50
CA GLY A 39 -20.22 -6.72 6.18
C GLY A 39 -19.11 -6.68 5.15
N THR A 40 -19.47 -6.64 3.87
CA THR A 40 -18.52 -6.42 2.78
C THR A 40 -18.45 -4.91 2.51
N VAL A 41 -17.31 -4.29 2.75
CA VAL A 41 -17.04 -2.87 2.49
C VAL A 41 -16.04 -2.77 1.34
N ASN A 42 -16.43 -2.17 0.22
CA ASN A 42 -15.60 -2.07 -1.00
C ASN A 42 -15.07 -3.42 -1.50
N GLY A 43 -15.85 -4.49 -1.35
CA GLY A 43 -15.46 -5.85 -1.74
C GLY A 43 -14.69 -6.63 -0.67
N GLU A 44 -14.35 -5.98 0.44
CA GLU A 44 -13.60 -6.56 1.55
C GLU A 44 -14.51 -6.88 2.74
N ARG A 45 -14.39 -8.08 3.32
CA ARG A 45 -15.20 -8.44 4.48
C ARG A 45 -14.67 -7.80 5.77
N GLU A 46 -15.32 -6.78 6.27
CA GLU A 46 -14.94 -6.04 7.48
C GLU A 46 -15.80 -6.39 8.70
N GLU A 47 -15.26 -6.18 9.90
CA GLU A 47 -16.08 -6.06 11.12
C GLU A 47 -16.72 -4.67 11.14
N LEU A 48 -18.01 -4.61 11.47
CA LEU A 48 -18.74 -3.36 11.60
C LEU A 48 -19.10 -3.14 13.07
N LEU A 49 -19.00 -1.89 13.53
CA LEU A 49 -19.53 -1.51 14.83
C LEU A 49 -21.00 -1.91 14.90
N GLY A 50 -21.37 -2.63 15.95
CA GLY A 50 -22.73 -3.09 16.15
C GLY A 50 -23.04 -3.30 17.62
N ASN A 51 -24.29 -3.62 17.91
CA ASN A 51 -24.70 -3.97 19.26
C ASN A 51 -24.52 -5.48 19.52
N TYR A 52 -24.52 -5.89 20.79
CA TYR A 52 -24.46 -7.30 21.19
C TYR A 52 -25.65 -8.15 20.71
N ARG A 53 -26.65 -7.53 20.07
CA ARG A 53 -27.77 -8.22 19.39
C ARG A 53 -27.50 -8.45 17.91
N GLY A 54 -26.30 -8.14 17.41
CA GLY A 54 -25.90 -8.36 16.03
C GLY A 54 -26.51 -7.38 15.03
N ALA A 55 -26.90 -6.17 15.46
CA ALA A 55 -27.33 -5.12 14.55
C ALA A 55 -26.20 -4.11 14.33
N ALA A 56 -25.90 -3.80 13.07
CA ALA A 56 -24.91 -2.77 12.70
C ALA A 56 -25.35 -1.41 13.22
N THR A 57 -24.40 -0.61 13.66
CA THR A 57 -24.58 0.82 13.88
C THR A 57 -24.57 1.50 12.51
N VAL A 58 -25.52 2.41 12.30
CA VAL A 58 -25.69 3.17 11.06
C VAL A 58 -25.70 4.65 11.40
N SER A 59 -24.96 5.45 10.65
CA SER A 59 -24.96 6.91 10.73
C SER A 59 -26.32 7.46 10.29
N ARG A 60 -26.55 8.76 10.46
CA ARG A 60 -27.80 9.38 9.96
C ARG A 60 -27.83 9.38 8.43
N ASP A 61 -26.67 9.46 7.78
CA ASP A 61 -26.54 9.42 6.31
C ASP A 61 -26.56 8.00 5.73
N GLY A 62 -26.67 6.96 6.57
CA GLY A 62 -26.73 5.57 6.12
C GLY A 62 -25.35 4.89 6.07
N ASP A 63 -24.29 5.57 6.49
CA ASP A 63 -22.95 4.99 6.58
C ASP A 63 -22.85 3.98 7.71
N HIS A 64 -21.90 3.05 7.57
CA HIS A 64 -21.53 2.12 8.63
C HIS A 64 -20.20 2.54 9.26
N TYR A 65 -19.75 1.79 10.27
CA TYR A 65 -18.48 2.06 10.92
C TYR A 65 -17.63 0.81 10.88
N VAL A 66 -16.48 0.87 10.21
CA VAL A 66 -15.50 -0.22 10.13
C VAL A 66 -14.70 -0.27 11.43
N SER A 67 -14.66 -1.46 12.02
CA SER A 67 -14.02 -1.76 13.29
C SER A 67 -12.58 -2.23 13.04
N LYS A 68 -11.57 -1.48 13.49
CA LYS A 68 -10.15 -1.86 13.41
C LYS A 68 -9.53 -1.91 14.80
N ASP A 69 -8.65 -2.90 15.03
CA ASP A 69 -7.89 -3.07 16.27
C ASP A 69 -6.40 -2.97 15.95
N PHE A 70 -5.64 -2.23 16.75
CA PHE A 70 -4.19 -2.18 16.60
C PHE A 70 -3.50 -1.80 17.91
N VAL A 71 -2.20 -2.08 17.97
CA VAL A 71 -1.30 -1.69 19.04
C VAL A 71 -0.36 -0.61 18.52
N LEU A 72 -0.21 0.49 19.26
CA LEU A 72 0.84 1.46 18.97
C LEU A 72 2.07 1.16 19.82
N GLN A 73 3.26 1.21 19.24
CA GLN A 73 4.51 1.18 19.99
C GLN A 73 5.24 2.49 19.76
N ALA A 74 5.83 3.04 20.81
CA ALA A 74 6.66 4.23 20.71
C ALA A 74 7.92 3.99 21.54
N GLY A 75 9.07 3.87 20.87
CA GLY A 75 10.33 3.43 21.50
C GLY A 75 10.66 4.21 22.78
N GLY A 76 10.84 3.50 23.89
CA GLY A 76 11.16 4.07 25.20
C GLY A 76 9.98 4.64 25.99
N VAL A 77 8.75 4.56 25.47
CA VAL A 77 7.54 5.08 26.13
C VAL A 77 6.68 3.92 26.63
N SER A 78 6.43 3.86 27.94
CA SER A 78 5.59 2.81 28.55
C SER A 78 4.09 3.05 28.37
N SER A 79 3.69 4.32 28.28
CA SER A 79 2.32 4.83 28.17
C SER A 79 2.18 5.59 26.86
N VAL A 80 1.69 4.90 25.84
CA VAL A 80 1.73 5.39 24.46
C VAL A 80 0.42 6.14 24.15
N PRO A 81 0.47 7.45 23.83
CA PRO A 81 -0.72 8.19 23.44
C PRO A 81 -1.26 7.71 22.09
N VAL A 82 -2.57 7.78 21.92
CA VAL A 82 -3.26 7.45 20.66
C VAL A 82 -3.57 8.76 19.93
N PRO A 83 -3.06 9.00 18.71
CA PRO A 83 -3.39 10.19 17.94
C PRO A 83 -4.81 10.12 17.35
N ALA A 84 -5.45 11.28 17.23
CA ALA A 84 -6.75 11.43 16.59
C ALA A 84 -6.65 11.19 15.08
N ILE A 85 -7.55 10.39 14.54
CA ILE A 85 -7.62 9.98 13.13
C ILE A 85 -8.16 11.08 12.22
N ALA A 86 -8.87 12.05 12.80
CA ALA A 86 -9.44 13.17 12.09
C ALA A 86 -9.52 14.41 13.00
N SER A 87 -9.57 15.59 12.37
CA SER A 87 -9.96 16.81 13.09
C SER A 87 -11.48 16.82 13.28
N GLY A 88 -11.97 17.40 14.37
CA GLY A 88 -13.41 17.47 14.61
C GLY A 88 -13.76 18.03 15.99
N TYR A 89 -14.87 17.55 16.52
CA TYR A 89 -15.40 17.91 17.83
C TYR A 89 -15.57 16.66 18.68
N ILE A 90 -15.14 16.71 19.93
CA ILE A 90 -15.36 15.63 20.88
C ILE A 90 -16.86 15.53 21.16
N GLY A 91 -17.49 14.42 20.80
CA GLY A 91 -18.92 14.20 21.02
C GLY A 91 -19.24 13.48 22.32
N ARG A 92 -18.32 12.61 22.76
CA ARG A 92 -18.47 11.81 23.98
C ARG A 92 -17.09 11.49 24.54
N VAL A 93 -16.97 11.58 25.88
CA VAL A 93 -15.85 11.05 26.66
C VAL A 93 -16.47 10.20 27.77
N ASP A 94 -16.10 8.93 27.81
CA ASP A 94 -16.51 8.00 28.86
C ASP A 94 -15.26 7.33 29.43
N ALA A 95 -14.81 7.86 30.56
CA ALA A 95 -13.62 7.38 31.24
C ALA A 95 -13.81 6.00 31.87
N SER A 96 -15.05 5.57 32.17
CA SER A 96 -15.32 4.25 32.74
C SER A 96 -15.12 3.11 31.73
N ASP A 97 -15.46 3.36 30.46
CA ASP A 97 -15.36 2.38 29.37
C ASP A 97 -14.22 2.69 28.39
N GLY A 98 -13.45 3.76 28.64
CA GLY A 98 -12.33 4.16 27.79
C GLY A 98 -12.77 4.57 26.39
N ILE A 99 -13.94 5.22 26.27
CA ILE A 99 -14.55 5.59 24.98
C ILE A 99 -14.38 7.09 24.71
N VAL A 100 -13.93 7.42 23.50
CA VAL A 100 -13.94 8.79 22.97
C VAL A 100 -14.57 8.79 21.58
N GLN A 101 -15.48 9.72 21.30
CA GLN A 101 -16.09 9.89 19.98
C GLN A 101 -15.72 11.24 19.37
N ILE A 102 -15.40 11.25 18.08
CA ILE A 102 -15.12 12.45 17.29
C ILE A 102 -16.25 12.63 16.26
N TYR A 103 -16.79 13.84 16.20
CA TYR A 103 -17.83 14.27 15.25
C TYR A 103 -17.29 15.33 14.29
N ASP A 104 -17.87 15.40 13.09
CA ASP A 104 -17.48 16.36 12.05
C ASP A 104 -17.92 17.80 12.35
N LYS A 105 -19.03 17.95 13.10
CA LYS A 105 -19.64 19.24 13.45
C LYS A 105 -19.91 19.36 14.96
N PRO A 106 -20.08 20.59 15.48
CA PRO A 106 -20.40 20.81 16.89
C PRO A 106 -21.72 20.14 17.30
N ALA A 107 -21.90 19.89 18.60
CA ALA A 107 -23.12 19.30 19.15
C ALA A 107 -24.41 20.10 18.87
N SER A 108 -24.29 21.40 18.59
CA SER A 108 -25.41 22.26 18.21
C SER A 108 -25.92 22.02 16.78
N ASP A 109 -25.14 21.32 15.94
CA ASP A 109 -25.53 21.02 14.57
C ASP A 109 -26.24 19.65 14.51
N PRO A 110 -27.53 19.60 14.15
CA PRO A 110 -28.28 18.35 14.07
C PRO A 110 -27.85 17.45 12.90
N SER A 111 -27.08 17.97 11.94
CA SER A 111 -26.52 17.24 10.80
C SER A 111 -25.12 16.69 11.06
N ARG A 112 -24.67 16.70 12.32
CA ARG A 112 -23.37 16.15 12.70
C ARG A 112 -23.35 14.64 12.54
N GLU A 113 -22.28 14.12 11.96
CA GLU A 113 -21.99 12.69 11.88
C GLU A 113 -20.81 12.35 12.79
N MET A 114 -20.86 11.15 13.36
CA MET A 114 -19.68 10.60 14.03
C MET A 114 -18.67 10.21 12.95
N ILE A 115 -17.44 10.71 13.08
CA ILE A 115 -16.32 10.34 12.21
C ILE A 115 -15.70 9.04 12.73
N ALA A 116 -15.40 9.00 14.02
CA ALA A 116 -14.72 7.87 14.64
C ALA A 116 -15.09 7.70 16.11
N GLN A 117 -15.05 6.46 16.58
CA GLN A 117 -15.09 6.10 17.99
C GLN A 117 -13.84 5.32 18.37
N TYR A 118 -13.23 5.69 19.48
CA TYR A 118 -12.15 4.94 20.11
C TYR A 118 -12.68 4.14 21.29
N ARG A 119 -12.12 2.96 21.52
CA ARG A 119 -12.40 2.12 22.70
C ARG A 119 -11.10 1.62 23.32
N HIS A 120 -11.16 1.24 24.60
CA HIS A 120 -10.03 0.71 25.38
C HIS A 120 -8.94 1.74 25.68
N LEU A 121 -9.30 3.02 25.78
CA LEU A 121 -8.38 4.08 26.20
C LEU A 121 -8.28 4.16 27.73
N ASP A 122 -7.09 4.49 28.24
CA ASP A 122 -6.91 5.03 29.59
C ASP A 122 -7.10 6.56 29.55
N LEU A 123 -8.15 7.00 30.23
CA LEU A 123 -8.62 8.39 30.23
C LEU A 123 -8.51 9.06 31.61
N ARG A 124 -7.86 8.42 32.61
CA ARG A 124 -7.80 8.95 33.99
C ARG A 124 -7.25 10.37 34.10
N ASN A 125 -6.36 10.75 33.19
CA ASN A 125 -5.72 12.06 33.14
C ASN A 125 -6.05 12.81 31.83
N THR A 126 -7.19 12.49 31.21
CA THR A 126 -7.59 13.16 29.96
C THR A 126 -7.94 14.62 30.21
N GLN A 127 -7.55 15.49 29.27
CA GLN A 127 -7.96 16.89 29.21
C GLN A 127 -9.04 17.12 28.14
N LEU A 128 -9.58 16.04 27.57
CA LEU A 128 -10.64 16.14 26.57
C LEU A 128 -11.95 16.50 27.23
N GLU A 129 -12.63 17.48 26.64
CA GLU A 129 -13.94 17.92 27.07
C GLU A 129 -14.95 17.71 25.94
N THR A 130 -16.14 17.20 26.26
CA THR A 130 -17.23 17.10 25.28
C THR A 130 -17.56 18.48 24.73
N GLY A 131 -17.63 18.60 23.41
CA GLY A 131 -17.84 19.84 22.66
C GLY A 131 -16.56 20.54 22.23
N ALA A 132 -15.40 20.21 22.84
CA ALA A 132 -14.13 20.80 22.46
C ALA A 132 -13.68 20.34 21.07
N ARG A 133 -12.88 21.19 20.40
CA ARG A 133 -12.21 20.82 19.17
C ARG A 133 -11.08 19.84 19.44
N ILE A 134 -10.90 18.91 18.52
CA ILE A 134 -9.74 18.03 18.45
C ILE A 134 -9.12 18.12 17.06
N GLU A 135 -7.80 18.15 17.02
CA GLU A 135 -7.04 18.25 15.78
C GLU A 135 -6.50 16.88 15.38
N TYR A 136 -6.38 16.65 14.07
CA TYR A 136 -5.73 15.45 13.54
C TYR A 136 -4.32 15.26 14.15
N GLY A 137 -4.04 14.05 14.63
CA GLY A 137 -2.81 13.74 15.37
C GLY A 137 -2.81 14.14 16.85
N GLN A 138 -3.83 14.85 17.36
CA GLN A 138 -3.95 15.17 18.79
C GLN A 138 -4.24 13.93 19.62
N SER A 139 -3.63 13.81 20.79
CA SER A 139 -3.86 12.66 21.67
C SER A 139 -5.33 12.56 22.09
N VAL A 140 -5.98 11.42 21.79
CA VAL A 140 -7.34 11.09 22.27
C VAL A 140 -7.34 10.39 23.64
N GLY A 141 -6.19 9.91 24.09
CA GLY A 141 -6.04 9.15 25.32
C GLY A 141 -4.76 8.32 25.28
N ILE A 142 -4.50 7.53 26.32
CA ILE A 142 -3.41 6.56 26.34
C ILE A 142 -3.97 5.20 25.91
N GLN A 143 -3.21 4.45 25.11
CA GLN A 143 -3.64 3.10 24.71
C GLN A 143 -3.66 2.13 25.88
N GLY A 144 -4.49 1.09 25.78
CA GLY A 144 -4.72 0.15 26.85
C GLY A 144 -5.57 0.79 27.94
N GLY A 145 -6.51 0.04 28.50
CA GLY A 145 -7.45 0.67 29.41
C GLY A 145 -8.75 -0.08 29.61
N PHE A 146 -9.80 0.70 29.82
CA PHE A 146 -10.83 0.39 30.79
C PHE A 146 -12.01 -0.42 30.25
N ASN A 147 -12.64 -1.18 31.14
CA ASN A 147 -14.00 -1.72 31.00
C ASN A 147 -14.69 -1.62 32.35
N ASN A 148 -15.86 -1.01 32.45
CA ASN A 148 -16.60 -0.90 33.71
C ASN A 148 -15.73 -0.36 34.87
N GLY A 149 -14.84 0.60 34.61
CA GLY A 149 -13.97 1.20 35.62
C GLY A 149 -12.71 0.40 35.99
N ASN A 150 -12.43 -0.73 35.34
CA ASN A 150 -11.19 -1.50 35.54
C ASN A 150 -10.05 -1.03 34.60
N PRO A 151 -8.96 -0.39 35.10
CA PRO A 151 -7.84 0.12 34.29
C PRO A 151 -7.03 -0.93 33.54
N SER A 152 -7.15 -2.19 33.92
CA SER A 152 -6.37 -3.29 33.35
C SER A 152 -7.26 -4.32 32.66
N ALA A 153 -8.49 -3.93 32.29
CA ALA A 153 -9.42 -4.81 31.62
C ALA A 153 -8.86 -5.32 30.27
N PHE A 154 -8.04 -4.50 29.61
CA PHE A 154 -7.50 -4.78 28.29
C PHE A 154 -5.98 -4.63 28.26
N GLY A 155 -5.31 -5.50 27.49
CA GLY A 155 -3.89 -5.37 27.17
C GLY A 155 -3.62 -4.11 26.33
N LYS A 156 -2.35 -3.82 26.04
CA LYS A 156 -1.93 -2.65 25.24
C LYS A 156 -2.43 -2.76 23.79
N HIS A 157 -3.64 -2.30 23.53
CA HIS A 157 -4.26 -2.16 22.21
C HIS A 157 -5.32 -1.05 22.24
N VAL A 158 -5.81 -0.66 21.07
CA VAL A 158 -6.90 0.30 20.91
C VAL A 158 -7.81 -0.16 19.78
N HIS A 159 -9.11 0.00 19.98
CA HIS A 159 -10.07 -0.17 18.91
C HIS A 159 -10.47 1.19 18.33
N VAL A 160 -10.55 1.30 17.01
CA VAL A 160 -11.10 2.45 16.30
C VAL A 160 -12.22 2.00 15.37
N ASP A 161 -13.42 2.56 15.58
CA ASP A 161 -14.57 2.38 14.71
C ASP A 161 -14.69 3.62 13.80
N ILE A 162 -14.38 3.50 12.50
CA ILE A 162 -14.35 4.62 11.54
C ILE A 162 -15.56 4.60 10.61
N ASN A 163 -16.24 5.74 10.46
CA ASN A 163 -17.34 5.91 9.51
C ASN A 163 -16.87 5.61 8.07
N THR A 164 -17.65 4.84 7.31
CA THR A 164 -17.30 4.41 5.95
C THR A 164 -17.10 5.57 4.97
N GLY A 165 -17.73 6.72 5.20
CA GLY A 165 -17.49 7.95 4.45
C GLY A 165 -16.10 8.58 4.69
N TYR A 166 -15.35 8.10 5.69
CA TYR A 166 -14.03 8.61 6.10
C TYR A 166 -12.90 7.59 5.94
N LEU A 167 -13.11 6.48 5.21
CA LEU A 167 -12.05 5.50 4.96
C LEU A 167 -10.78 6.10 4.31
N PRO A 168 -10.87 7.05 3.35
CA PRO A 168 -9.67 7.70 2.81
C PRO A 168 -8.87 8.46 3.87
N GLN A 169 -9.54 8.98 4.91
CA GLN A 169 -8.87 9.62 6.05
C GLN A 169 -8.16 8.58 6.93
N ALA A 170 -8.75 7.39 7.08
CA ALA A 170 -8.11 6.29 7.79
C ALA A 170 -6.85 5.80 7.09
N ASP A 171 -6.87 5.66 5.76
CA ASP A 171 -5.69 5.31 4.96
C ASP A 171 -4.56 6.32 5.15
N ARG A 172 -4.91 7.60 5.11
CA ARG A 172 -3.97 8.69 5.39
C ARG A 172 -3.39 8.59 6.80
N TYR A 173 -4.22 8.32 7.80
CA TYR A 173 -3.80 8.19 9.19
C TYR A 173 -2.73 7.11 9.39
N ILE A 174 -2.90 5.94 8.79
CA ILE A 174 -1.93 4.86 8.88
C ILE A 174 -0.61 5.23 8.19
N ARG A 175 -0.67 5.81 6.99
CA ARG A 175 0.51 6.29 6.26
C ARG A 175 1.25 7.39 7.02
N ASP A 176 0.54 8.35 7.60
CA ASP A 176 1.14 9.46 8.35
C ASP A 176 1.81 8.97 9.64
N ILE A 177 1.26 7.94 10.29
CA ILE A 177 1.90 7.28 11.45
C ILE A 177 3.14 6.49 11.00
N SER A 178 3.01 5.63 9.99
CA SER A 178 4.09 4.77 9.46
C SER A 178 5.29 5.60 8.96
N SER A 179 5.01 6.68 8.23
CA SER A 179 6.02 7.63 7.75
C SER A 179 6.58 8.53 8.84
N GLY A 180 6.01 8.53 10.05
CA GLY A 180 6.39 9.38 11.16
C GLY A 180 6.05 10.86 10.99
N ALA A 181 5.13 11.19 10.08
CA ALA A 181 4.51 12.52 10.00
C ALA A 181 3.66 12.81 11.25
N ILE A 182 3.10 11.77 11.87
CA ILE A 182 2.53 11.78 13.22
C ILE A 182 3.51 11.06 14.15
N THR A 183 3.89 11.73 15.25
CA THR A 183 4.65 11.13 16.36
C THR A 183 3.98 11.45 17.70
N THR A 184 4.55 11.03 18.82
CA THR A 184 3.97 11.26 20.16
C THR A 184 3.75 12.74 20.49
N ASP A 185 4.51 13.62 19.86
CA ASP A 185 4.62 15.04 20.16
C ASP A 185 4.62 15.93 18.89
N GLN A 186 4.65 15.33 17.70
CA GLN A 186 4.55 16.02 16.42
C GLN A 186 3.30 15.63 15.65
N ARG A 187 2.67 16.61 15.00
CA ARG A 187 1.46 16.44 14.19
C ARG A 187 1.62 17.14 12.83
N PRO A 188 0.86 16.69 11.80
CA PRO A 188 0.78 17.39 10.52
C PRO A 188 0.26 18.83 10.65
N GLN A 189 0.65 19.66 9.69
CA GLN A 189 0.18 21.03 9.42
C GLN A 189 -1.34 21.22 9.67
N HIS A 190 -1.81 22.04 10.63
CA HIS A 190 -3.21 22.23 11.08
C HIS A 190 -4.29 22.68 10.05
N ALA A 191 -4.08 22.52 8.74
CA ALA A 191 -4.96 23.12 7.72
C ALA A 191 -5.56 22.15 6.70
N GLN A 192 -5.29 20.85 6.78
CA GLN A 192 -5.79 19.91 5.78
C GLN A 192 -7.17 19.38 6.18
N PRO A 193 -8.19 19.51 5.32
CA PRO A 193 -9.52 18.97 5.59
C PRO A 193 -9.46 17.44 5.74
N ASN A 194 -10.38 16.88 6.52
CA ASN A 194 -10.56 15.45 6.57
C ASN A 194 -10.89 14.92 5.18
N LEU A 195 -10.28 13.80 4.80
CA LEU A 195 -10.60 13.15 3.53
C LEU A 195 -11.90 12.36 3.67
N THR A 196 -12.80 12.52 2.70
CA THR A 196 -14.06 11.80 2.63
C THR A 196 -14.16 11.06 1.31
N GLY A 197 -14.94 9.99 1.29
CA GLY A 197 -15.24 9.21 0.09
C GLY A 197 -16.59 8.51 0.22
N THR A 198 -16.92 7.70 -0.79
CA THR A 198 -18.07 6.81 -0.77
C THR A 198 -17.59 5.37 -0.62
N ALA A 199 -18.30 4.59 0.20
CA ALA A 199 -18.04 3.17 0.35
C ALA A 199 -19.27 2.36 -0.06
N GLN A 200 -19.05 1.21 -0.69
CA GLN A 200 -20.09 0.24 -0.96
C GLN A 200 -20.15 -0.75 0.20
N VAL A 201 -21.29 -0.82 0.90
CA VAL A 201 -21.48 -1.76 2.02
C VAL A 201 -22.56 -2.78 1.65
N THR A 202 -22.21 -4.06 1.62
CA THR A 202 -23.11 -5.18 1.31
C THR A 202 -22.97 -6.31 2.33
N ASP A 203 -23.81 -7.35 2.21
CA ASP A 203 -23.68 -8.62 2.93
C ASP A 203 -23.57 -8.51 4.46
N ILE A 204 -24.29 -7.54 5.04
CA ILE A 204 -24.28 -7.32 6.47
C ILE A 204 -24.87 -8.54 7.19
N SER A 205 -24.11 -9.09 8.12
CA SER A 205 -24.50 -10.24 8.92
C SER A 205 -24.17 -10.01 10.38
N GLY A 206 -25.10 -10.35 11.26
CA GLY A 206 -24.88 -10.34 12.70
C GLY A 206 -25.51 -11.57 13.33
N ASN A 207 -24.92 -12.08 14.42
CA ASN A 207 -25.38 -13.29 15.11
C ASN A 207 -25.51 -14.55 14.22
N GLY A 208 -24.68 -14.66 13.18
CA GLY A 208 -24.64 -15.85 12.30
C GLY A 208 -25.86 -15.99 11.38
N ARG A 209 -26.66 -14.93 11.20
CA ARG A 209 -27.74 -14.86 10.21
C ARG A 209 -27.47 -13.71 9.26
N THR A 210 -27.56 -13.97 7.95
CA THR A 210 -27.63 -12.92 6.93
C THR A 210 -28.90 -12.12 7.20
N VAL A 211 -28.76 -10.89 7.65
CA VAL A 211 -29.89 -9.96 7.73
C VAL A 211 -29.98 -9.30 6.37
N ALA A 212 -31.05 -9.60 5.63
CA ALA A 212 -31.32 -8.89 4.40
C ALA A 212 -31.36 -7.39 4.72
N ALA A 213 -30.49 -6.62 4.05
CA ALA A 213 -30.48 -5.17 4.16
C ALA A 213 -31.90 -4.63 3.88
N PRO A 214 -32.34 -3.54 4.55
CA PRO A 214 -33.51 -2.82 4.08
C PRO A 214 -33.24 -2.41 2.62
N VAL A 215 -34.23 -2.71 1.78
CA VAL A 215 -34.22 -2.49 0.33
C VAL A 215 -33.66 -1.11 0.01
N GLY A 216 -32.48 -1.10 -0.59
CA GLY A 216 -31.91 0.09 -1.21
C GLY A 216 -32.92 0.63 -2.23
N THR A 217 -33.29 1.88 -2.07
CA THR A 217 -33.87 2.66 -3.17
C THR A 217 -32.85 2.69 -4.30
N ALA A 218 -33.21 2.01 -5.39
CA ALA A 218 -32.72 2.11 -6.76
C ALA A 218 -31.20 2.34 -6.95
N ALA A 219 -30.53 1.29 -7.41
CA ALA A 219 -29.27 1.40 -8.13
C ALA A 219 -29.39 2.44 -9.25
N VAL A 220 -28.77 3.59 -9.04
CA VAL A 220 -28.15 4.33 -10.14
C VAL A 220 -26.74 3.80 -10.26
N SER A 221 -26.45 3.16 -11.38
CA SER A 221 -25.09 2.87 -11.80
C SER A 221 -24.30 4.17 -11.71
N ALA A 222 -23.41 4.30 -10.72
CA ALA A 222 -22.53 5.45 -10.65
C ALA A 222 -21.64 5.40 -11.90
N ALA A 223 -21.67 6.45 -12.70
CA ALA A 223 -20.80 6.59 -13.85
C ALA A 223 -19.34 6.44 -13.39
N PRO A 224 -18.47 5.78 -14.17
CA PRO A 224 -17.03 5.85 -13.91
C PRO A 224 -16.61 7.31 -13.75
N LEU A 225 -15.66 7.59 -12.84
CA LEU A 225 -15.22 8.94 -12.43
C LEU A 225 -16.16 9.66 -11.44
N ALA A 226 -17.17 9.00 -10.87
CA ALA A 226 -18.07 9.61 -9.88
C ALA A 226 -17.38 10.04 -8.57
N ASP A 227 -16.26 9.41 -8.20
CA ASP A 227 -15.37 9.76 -7.08
C ASP A 227 -14.10 10.52 -7.54
N GLY A 228 -14.02 10.88 -8.83
CA GLY A 228 -12.90 11.60 -9.43
C GLY A 228 -11.66 10.75 -9.70
N VAL A 229 -11.75 9.42 -9.55
CA VAL A 229 -10.68 8.48 -9.89
C VAL A 229 -11.20 7.37 -10.81
N LEU A 230 -10.30 6.65 -11.47
CA LEU A 230 -10.59 5.40 -12.17
C LEU A 230 -9.61 4.31 -11.75
N ARG A 231 -10.09 3.10 -11.47
CA ARG A 231 -9.26 1.98 -10.97
C ARG A 231 -9.76 0.62 -11.46
N LYS A 232 -8.98 -0.43 -11.14
CA LYS A 232 -9.26 -1.81 -11.53
C LYS A 232 -10.71 -2.20 -11.18
N ASP A 233 -11.32 -2.95 -12.08
CA ASP A 233 -12.68 -3.52 -12.01
C ASP A 233 -13.83 -2.52 -12.27
N GLU A 234 -13.52 -1.25 -12.50
CA GLU A 234 -14.48 -0.26 -13.01
C GLU A 234 -14.71 -0.40 -14.53
N HIS A 235 -15.88 0.02 -15.00
CA HIS A 235 -16.27 -0.13 -16.40
C HIS A 235 -17.23 0.96 -16.88
N GLY A 236 -16.98 1.50 -18.07
CA GLY A 236 -17.86 2.48 -18.74
C GLY A 236 -17.10 3.46 -19.63
N PRO A 237 -17.78 4.51 -20.14
CA PRO A 237 -17.24 5.38 -21.19
C PRO A 237 -16.00 6.18 -20.77
N GLU A 238 -15.83 6.50 -19.49
CA GLU A 238 -14.67 7.25 -18.98
C GLU A 238 -13.44 6.35 -18.84
N VAL A 239 -13.63 5.06 -18.52
CA VAL A 239 -12.56 4.04 -18.63
C VAL A 239 -12.13 3.88 -20.08
N LYS A 240 -13.08 3.90 -21.02
CA LYS A 240 -12.77 3.84 -22.45
C LYS A 240 -11.97 5.07 -22.89
N ALA A 241 -12.37 6.27 -22.47
CA ALA A 241 -11.66 7.51 -22.77
C ALA A 241 -10.24 7.52 -22.18
N LEU A 242 -10.05 6.97 -20.97
CA LEU A 242 -8.75 6.76 -20.36
C LEU A 242 -7.87 5.82 -21.21
N GLN A 243 -8.40 4.67 -21.62
CA GLN A 243 -7.69 3.71 -22.47
C GLN A 243 -7.31 4.32 -23.83
N GLU A 244 -8.21 5.07 -24.47
CA GLU A 244 -7.95 5.79 -25.73
C GLU A 244 -6.86 6.84 -25.55
N ARG A 245 -6.88 7.59 -24.43
CA ARG A 245 -5.87 8.60 -24.13
C ARG A 245 -4.50 7.98 -23.88
N LEU A 246 -4.42 6.89 -23.12
CA LEU A 246 -3.17 6.17 -22.86
C LEU A 246 -2.57 5.61 -24.16
N ASN A 247 -3.39 4.99 -25.01
CA ASN A 247 -2.97 4.53 -26.34
C ASN A 247 -2.46 5.68 -27.23
N ALA A 248 -3.15 6.83 -27.25
CA ALA A 248 -2.73 8.00 -28.02
C ALA A 248 -1.40 8.61 -27.54
N LEU A 249 -1.08 8.42 -26.25
CA LEU A 249 0.20 8.83 -25.65
C LEU A 249 1.30 7.78 -25.79
N GLY A 250 0.99 6.61 -26.35
CA GLY A 250 1.95 5.52 -26.61
C GLY A 250 2.14 4.55 -25.45
N TYR A 251 1.28 4.58 -24.43
CA TYR A 251 1.37 3.65 -23.30
C TYR A 251 0.67 2.33 -23.63
N THR A 252 1.39 1.23 -23.38
CA THR A 252 0.98 -0.15 -23.65
C THR A 252 0.89 -0.94 -22.35
N ASP A 253 0.43 -2.20 -22.43
CA ASP A 253 0.59 -3.12 -21.32
C ASP A 253 2.06 -3.52 -21.09
N ALA A 254 2.30 -4.32 -20.03
CA ALA A 254 3.64 -4.75 -19.64
C ALA A 254 4.35 -5.63 -20.70
N GLN A 255 3.64 -6.09 -21.73
CA GLN A 255 4.18 -6.89 -22.83
C GLN A 255 4.42 -6.05 -24.10
N GLY A 256 4.19 -4.73 -24.05
CA GLY A 256 4.34 -3.84 -25.20
C GLY A 256 3.16 -3.86 -26.16
N GLN A 257 2.01 -4.43 -25.77
CA GLN A 257 0.82 -4.50 -26.61
C GLN A 257 -0.11 -3.31 -26.34
N ALA A 258 -0.70 -2.75 -27.40
CA ALA A 258 -1.68 -1.67 -27.28
C ALA A 258 -2.92 -2.12 -26.47
N LEU A 259 -3.48 -1.20 -25.69
CA LEU A 259 -4.64 -1.48 -24.85
C LEU A 259 -5.89 -1.72 -25.70
N GLY A 260 -6.72 -2.68 -25.31
CA GLY A 260 -8.09 -2.76 -25.81
C GLY A 260 -8.93 -1.63 -25.22
N THR A 261 -9.58 -0.82 -26.07
CA THR A 261 -10.46 0.29 -25.66
C THR A 261 -11.90 -0.20 -25.51
N ASP A 262 -12.08 -1.19 -24.64
CA ASP A 262 -13.35 -1.89 -24.40
C ASP A 262 -14.17 -1.28 -23.25
N GLY A 263 -13.63 -0.25 -22.59
CA GLY A 263 -14.26 0.42 -21.46
C GLY A 263 -14.20 -0.38 -20.17
N LYS A 264 -13.30 -1.36 -20.04
CA LYS A 264 -13.11 -2.15 -18.81
C LYS A 264 -11.73 -1.92 -18.21
N PHE A 265 -11.68 -1.56 -16.94
CA PHE A 265 -10.42 -1.29 -16.26
C PHE A 265 -9.82 -2.59 -15.75
N GLY A 266 -9.26 -3.39 -16.66
CA GLY A 266 -8.57 -4.63 -16.33
C GLY A 266 -7.09 -4.44 -15.97
N ASP A 267 -6.39 -5.56 -15.75
CA ASP A 267 -4.96 -5.56 -15.37
C ASP A 267 -4.07 -4.82 -16.38
N ARG A 268 -4.37 -4.94 -17.68
CA ARG A 268 -3.63 -4.23 -18.75
C ARG A 268 -3.80 -2.72 -18.66
N THR A 269 -5.02 -2.25 -18.41
CA THR A 269 -5.32 -0.81 -18.22
C THR A 269 -4.59 -0.28 -16.97
N ARG A 270 -4.59 -1.04 -15.86
CA ARG A 270 -3.83 -0.68 -14.66
C ARG A 270 -2.34 -0.55 -14.94
N GLN A 271 -1.75 -1.52 -15.63
CA GLN A 271 -0.32 -1.50 -15.97
C GLN A 271 0.06 -0.29 -16.83
N ALA A 272 -0.79 0.10 -17.78
CA ALA A 272 -0.53 1.29 -18.59
C ALA A 272 -0.70 2.60 -17.80
N VAL A 273 -1.64 2.66 -16.85
CA VAL A 273 -1.76 3.79 -15.90
C VAL A 273 -0.51 3.88 -15.02
N GLN A 274 -0.03 2.76 -14.52
CA GLN A 274 1.22 2.63 -13.75
C GLN A 274 2.44 3.14 -14.54
N ALA A 275 2.58 2.67 -15.79
CA ALA A 275 3.65 3.14 -16.68
C ALA A 275 3.55 4.66 -16.93
N PHE A 276 2.35 5.19 -17.17
CA PHE A 276 2.11 6.62 -17.31
C PHE A 276 2.48 7.40 -16.05
N GLN A 277 2.07 6.90 -14.88
CA GLN A 277 2.36 7.52 -13.60
C GLN A 277 3.87 7.57 -13.35
N ARG A 278 4.59 6.50 -13.65
CA ARG A 278 6.04 6.43 -13.51
C ARG A 278 6.76 7.41 -14.42
N ASP A 279 6.37 7.48 -15.70
CA ASP A 279 6.93 8.42 -16.69
C ASP A 279 6.68 9.89 -16.31
N HIS A 280 5.57 10.17 -15.62
CA HIS A 280 5.18 11.50 -15.18
C HIS A 280 5.50 11.79 -13.70
N GLN A 281 6.31 10.95 -13.06
CA GLN A 281 6.76 11.10 -11.65
C GLN A 281 5.62 11.21 -10.63
N LEU A 282 4.50 10.55 -10.92
CA LEU A 282 3.35 10.40 -10.03
C LEU A 282 3.49 9.09 -9.21
N SER A 283 2.60 8.90 -8.23
CA SER A 283 2.48 7.62 -7.53
C SER A 283 2.09 6.51 -8.52
N ASP A 284 2.88 5.44 -8.56
CA ASP A 284 2.71 4.27 -9.44
C ASP A 284 1.69 3.26 -8.87
N ASP A 285 0.52 3.76 -8.49
CA ASP A 285 -0.53 3.00 -7.80
C ASP A 285 -1.53 2.34 -8.76
N GLY A 286 -1.46 2.67 -10.06
CA GLY A 286 -2.36 2.14 -11.08
C GLY A 286 -3.80 2.67 -10.97
N ILE A 287 -4.00 3.72 -10.18
CA ILE A 287 -5.26 4.42 -10.01
C ILE A 287 -5.16 5.75 -10.76
N ALA A 288 -5.99 5.94 -11.78
CA ALA A 288 -6.09 7.21 -12.46
C ALA A 288 -6.87 8.19 -11.57
N GLY A 289 -6.19 8.84 -10.62
CA GLY A 289 -6.77 9.88 -9.77
C GLY A 289 -6.59 11.29 -10.32
N ARG A 290 -6.97 12.31 -9.54
CA ARG A 290 -6.92 13.73 -9.95
C ARG A 290 -5.59 14.14 -10.57
N ASP A 291 -4.48 13.76 -9.93
CA ASP A 291 -3.14 14.16 -10.39
C ASP A 291 -2.75 13.39 -11.66
N THR A 292 -3.18 12.14 -11.80
CA THR A 292 -3.07 11.34 -13.04
C THR A 292 -3.88 11.96 -14.17
N PHE A 293 -5.13 12.37 -13.95
CA PHE A 293 -5.95 13.05 -14.98
C PHE A 293 -5.41 14.40 -15.38
N LYS A 294 -4.89 15.18 -14.42
CA LYS A 294 -4.24 16.46 -14.71
C LYS A 294 -3.02 16.26 -15.59
N ALA A 295 -2.20 15.25 -15.32
CA ALA A 295 -1.06 14.90 -16.15
C ALA A 295 -1.49 14.38 -17.54
N LEU A 296 -2.53 13.53 -17.62
CA LEU A 296 -3.07 13.01 -18.88
C LEU A 296 -3.60 14.13 -19.78
N ALA A 297 -4.23 15.17 -19.21
CA ALA A 297 -4.72 16.33 -19.95
C ALA A 297 -3.58 17.22 -20.49
N GLY A 298 -2.47 17.33 -19.74
CA GLY A 298 -1.29 18.11 -20.13
C GLY A 298 -0.31 17.38 -21.03
N ALA A 299 -0.36 16.04 -21.08
CA ALA A 299 0.52 15.22 -21.89
C ALA A 299 0.18 15.35 -23.39
N GLN A 300 1.19 15.57 -24.22
CA GLN A 300 1.04 15.54 -25.67
C GLN A 300 1.49 14.18 -26.19
N PRO A 301 0.83 13.62 -27.22
CA PRO A 301 1.34 12.45 -27.93
C PRO A 301 2.79 12.69 -28.28
N ARG A 302 3.69 11.74 -27.96
CA ARG A 302 5.05 11.79 -28.49
C ARG A 302 4.91 11.71 -30.01
N GLN A 303 4.93 12.85 -30.69
CA GLN A 303 5.18 12.86 -32.12
C GLN A 303 6.61 12.31 -32.28
N PRO A 304 6.81 11.26 -33.08
CA PRO A 304 8.15 10.80 -33.38
C PRO A 304 8.79 11.86 -34.28
N ASP A 305 9.34 12.91 -33.68
CA ASP A 305 10.18 13.88 -34.37
C ASP A 305 11.66 13.51 -34.15
N PRO A 306 12.40 13.15 -35.23
CA PRO A 306 13.74 12.58 -35.18
C PRO A 306 14.86 13.55 -34.74
N ALA A 307 14.52 14.70 -34.13
CA ALA A 307 15.44 15.82 -33.91
C ALA A 307 15.70 16.20 -32.44
N ALA A 308 15.01 15.62 -31.45
CA ALA A 308 15.14 16.00 -30.03
C ALA A 308 16.32 15.36 -29.28
N ALA A 309 17.32 14.81 -29.99
CA ALA A 309 18.56 14.30 -29.40
C ALA A 309 19.53 15.40 -28.94
N ARG A 310 19.11 16.67 -28.88
CA ARG A 310 20.00 17.80 -28.56
C ARG A 310 19.27 18.83 -27.71
N GLN A 311 19.58 18.82 -26.41
CA GLN A 311 19.51 19.95 -25.46
C GLN A 311 18.21 20.07 -24.62
N GLN A 312 18.25 19.58 -23.38
CA GLN A 312 17.68 20.22 -22.17
C GLN A 312 18.39 19.73 -20.89
N PRO A 313 18.58 20.54 -19.82
CA PRO A 313 19.41 20.23 -18.65
C PRO A 313 18.64 19.54 -17.49
N GLU A 314 19.35 18.68 -16.75
CA GLU A 314 18.87 17.69 -15.77
C GLU A 314 18.42 18.24 -14.40
N ALA A 315 17.33 17.66 -13.86
CA ALA A 315 17.09 17.50 -12.41
C ALA A 315 17.55 16.09 -11.99
N PRO A 316 18.10 15.87 -10.78
CA PRO A 316 18.89 14.67 -10.48
C PRO A 316 18.06 13.39 -10.60
N ALA A 317 18.44 12.53 -11.54
CA ALA A 317 17.79 11.27 -11.86
C ALA A 317 17.73 10.34 -10.64
N ARG A 318 16.52 9.92 -10.24
CA ARG A 318 16.37 8.63 -9.55
C ARG A 318 16.81 7.57 -10.54
N GLN A 319 17.89 6.87 -10.21
CA GLN A 319 18.46 5.88 -11.12
C GLN A 319 17.54 4.67 -11.26
N PRO A 320 17.50 4.04 -12.45
CA PRO A 320 16.63 2.90 -12.71
C PRO A 320 16.92 1.75 -11.73
N LEU A 321 15.90 1.00 -11.34
CA LEU A 321 16.07 -0.25 -10.58
C LEU A 321 16.54 -1.38 -11.51
N VAL A 322 17.11 -2.46 -10.97
CA VAL A 322 17.48 -3.63 -11.79
C VAL A 322 16.30 -4.29 -12.53
N SER A 323 15.06 -4.08 -12.08
CA SER A 323 13.85 -4.49 -12.82
C SER A 323 13.46 -3.56 -13.96
N ASP A 324 14.04 -2.37 -14.04
CA ASP A 324 13.76 -1.40 -15.09
C ASP A 324 14.54 -1.78 -16.36
N PRO A 325 13.90 -1.85 -17.54
CA PRO A 325 14.58 -2.10 -18.81
C PRO A 325 15.74 -1.14 -19.12
N ALA A 326 15.74 0.07 -18.53
CA ALA A 326 16.82 1.04 -18.68
C ALA A 326 18.06 0.71 -17.83
N HIS A 327 17.99 -0.26 -16.93
CA HIS A 327 19.12 -0.65 -16.10
C HIS A 327 20.09 -1.56 -16.87
N PRO A 328 21.42 -1.31 -16.83
CA PRO A 328 22.38 -2.10 -17.61
C PRO A 328 22.34 -3.61 -17.31
N GLN A 329 22.03 -3.99 -16.07
CA GLN A 329 21.91 -5.37 -15.61
C GLN A 329 20.49 -5.95 -15.72
N HIS A 330 19.54 -5.26 -16.37
CA HIS A 330 18.16 -5.74 -16.52
C HIS A 330 18.07 -7.11 -17.19
N ALA A 331 18.91 -7.37 -18.20
CA ALA A 331 18.93 -8.65 -18.90
C ALA A 331 19.29 -9.82 -17.95
N MET A 332 20.24 -9.61 -17.05
CA MET A 332 20.64 -10.60 -16.05
C MET A 332 19.55 -10.77 -14.97
N TYR A 333 18.87 -9.68 -14.59
CA TYR A 333 17.71 -9.74 -13.72
C TYR A 333 16.57 -10.59 -14.30
N GLN A 334 16.22 -10.39 -15.57
CA GLN A 334 15.19 -11.21 -16.24
C GLN A 334 15.59 -12.70 -16.30
N GLN A 335 16.88 -12.98 -16.51
CA GLN A 335 17.41 -14.34 -16.46
C GLN A 335 17.29 -14.96 -15.07
N ALA A 336 17.60 -14.20 -14.01
CA ALA A 336 17.42 -14.65 -12.63
C ALA A 336 15.93 -14.96 -12.34
N VAL A 337 15.02 -14.05 -12.69
CA VAL A 337 13.57 -14.23 -12.53
C VAL A 337 13.10 -15.51 -13.22
N GLY A 338 13.40 -15.68 -14.51
CA GLY A 338 12.98 -16.86 -15.26
C GLY A 338 13.62 -18.17 -14.77
N ALA A 339 14.82 -18.12 -14.18
CA ALA A 339 15.46 -19.28 -13.58
C ALA A 339 14.85 -19.65 -12.22
N LEU A 340 14.49 -18.66 -11.39
CA LEU A 340 13.81 -18.88 -10.11
C LEU A 340 12.39 -19.41 -10.30
N GLU A 341 11.65 -18.90 -11.29
CA GLU A 341 10.31 -19.41 -11.64
C GLU A 341 10.33 -20.91 -11.96
N LYS A 342 11.36 -21.37 -12.67
CA LYS A 342 11.53 -22.79 -13.04
C LYS A 342 11.78 -23.71 -11.86
N LEU A 343 12.21 -23.18 -10.71
CA LEU A 343 12.35 -23.97 -9.48
C LEU A 343 10.98 -24.31 -8.86
N GLY A 344 9.93 -23.54 -9.16
CA GLY A 344 8.61 -23.73 -8.60
C GLY A 344 8.62 -23.83 -7.07
N PRO A 345 7.86 -24.76 -6.46
CA PRO A 345 7.86 -24.95 -5.00
C PRO A 345 9.23 -25.27 -4.40
N ALA A 346 10.16 -25.83 -5.18
CA ALA A 346 11.52 -26.13 -4.71
C ALA A 346 12.37 -24.87 -4.52
N GLY A 347 11.96 -23.72 -5.10
CA GLY A 347 12.58 -22.42 -4.84
C GLY A 347 12.26 -21.88 -3.44
N GLY A 348 11.11 -22.26 -2.88
CA GLY A 348 10.69 -21.89 -1.52
C GLY A 348 10.29 -20.43 -1.34
N PHE A 349 9.87 -19.74 -2.41
CA PHE A 349 9.32 -18.38 -2.37
C PHE A 349 7.81 -18.42 -2.09
N LYS A 350 7.33 -17.57 -1.18
CA LYS A 350 5.91 -17.50 -0.79
C LYS A 350 5.05 -16.81 -1.85
N ASP A 351 5.61 -15.82 -2.54
CA ASP A 351 4.91 -15.02 -3.54
C ASP A 351 5.86 -14.50 -4.63
N ARG A 352 5.31 -13.75 -5.59
CA ARG A 352 6.09 -13.14 -6.69
C ARG A 352 7.11 -12.12 -6.17
N LYS A 353 6.78 -11.41 -5.09
CA LYS A 353 7.63 -10.35 -4.52
C LYS A 353 8.91 -10.94 -3.93
N GLU A 354 8.82 -12.03 -3.16
CA GLU A 354 10.02 -12.73 -2.65
C GLU A 354 10.90 -13.27 -3.80
N LEU A 355 10.29 -13.75 -4.89
CA LEU A 355 11.02 -14.19 -6.08
C LEU A 355 11.77 -13.03 -6.77
N GLU A 356 11.12 -11.87 -6.94
CA GLU A 356 11.73 -10.69 -7.56
C GLU A 356 12.83 -10.07 -6.69
N GLN A 357 12.65 -10.06 -5.36
CA GLN A 357 13.69 -9.67 -4.40
C GLN A 357 14.91 -10.60 -4.48
N ALA A 358 14.67 -11.91 -4.52
CA ALA A 358 15.73 -12.90 -4.68
C ALA A 358 16.43 -12.79 -6.05
N ALA A 359 15.70 -12.48 -7.11
CA ALA A 359 16.27 -12.23 -8.44
C ALA A 359 17.15 -10.98 -8.45
N GLY A 360 16.74 -9.90 -7.77
CA GLY A 360 17.55 -8.70 -7.59
C GLY A 360 18.86 -8.98 -6.87
N THR A 361 18.80 -9.74 -5.77
CA THR A 361 19.99 -10.12 -4.99
C THR A 361 20.91 -11.05 -5.79
N LEU A 362 20.35 -12.05 -6.50
CA LEU A 362 21.13 -12.90 -7.41
C LEU A 362 21.82 -12.12 -8.52
N THR A 363 21.17 -11.08 -9.05
CA THR A 363 21.75 -10.20 -10.09
C THR A 363 22.94 -9.42 -9.54
N HIS A 364 22.83 -8.92 -8.30
CA HIS A 364 23.93 -8.28 -7.57
C HIS A 364 25.10 -9.24 -7.36
N ASP A 365 24.88 -10.37 -6.71
CA ASP A 365 25.94 -11.33 -6.37
C ASP A 365 26.59 -11.96 -7.62
N ALA A 366 25.80 -12.25 -8.66
CA ALA A 366 26.33 -12.75 -9.94
C ALA A 366 27.24 -11.71 -10.60
N SER A 367 26.83 -10.44 -10.61
CA SER A 367 27.60 -9.38 -11.25
C SER A 367 28.94 -9.14 -10.56
N ILE A 368 28.96 -9.07 -9.22
CA ILE A 368 30.22 -8.87 -8.47
C ILE A 368 31.12 -10.12 -8.48
N SER A 369 30.53 -11.30 -8.68
CA SER A 369 31.26 -12.56 -8.90
C SER A 369 31.79 -12.71 -10.33
N GLY A 370 31.56 -11.71 -11.20
CA GLY A 370 32.06 -11.67 -12.57
C GLY A 370 31.27 -12.51 -13.57
N LEU A 371 30.06 -12.95 -13.23
CA LEU A 371 29.14 -13.53 -14.20
C LEU A 371 28.61 -12.40 -15.10
N THR A 372 28.46 -12.72 -16.38
CA THR A 372 27.91 -11.82 -17.40
C THR A 372 26.46 -12.14 -17.75
N ARG A 373 25.98 -13.33 -17.36
CA ARG A 373 24.59 -13.78 -17.48
C ARG A 373 24.28 -14.89 -16.46
N ILE A 374 23.01 -15.23 -16.31
CA ILE A 374 22.54 -16.36 -15.49
C ILE A 374 21.84 -17.37 -16.42
N ASP A 375 22.47 -18.52 -16.65
CA ASP A 375 21.89 -19.59 -17.47
C ASP A 375 20.99 -20.51 -16.62
N HIS A 376 21.36 -20.75 -15.36
CA HIS A 376 20.61 -21.56 -14.41
C HIS A 376 20.66 -21.00 -12.98
N VAL A 377 19.64 -21.31 -12.17
CA VAL A 377 19.70 -21.18 -10.71
C VAL A 377 19.47 -22.54 -10.08
N THR A 378 20.31 -22.93 -9.12
CA THR A 378 20.19 -24.21 -8.43
C THR A 378 20.19 -24.02 -6.91
N PRO A 379 19.28 -24.67 -6.16
CA PRO A 379 19.35 -24.67 -4.70
C PRO A 379 20.56 -25.50 -4.23
N ASN A 380 21.17 -25.08 -3.13
CA ASN A 380 22.19 -25.88 -2.47
C ASN A 380 21.58 -27.14 -1.81
N LYS A 381 22.41 -28.11 -1.43
CA LYS A 381 21.94 -29.37 -0.81
C LYS A 381 21.14 -29.16 0.49
N ALA A 382 21.39 -28.05 1.20
CA ALA A 382 20.71 -27.72 2.45
C ALA A 382 19.36 -26.99 2.24
N GLY A 383 19.05 -26.55 1.02
CA GLY A 383 17.81 -25.83 0.68
C GLY A 383 17.75 -24.38 1.19
N ASN A 384 18.83 -23.86 1.77
CA ASN A 384 18.89 -22.52 2.36
C ASN A 384 19.69 -21.52 1.50
N GLY A 385 20.23 -21.93 0.35
CA GLY A 385 20.96 -21.04 -0.55
C GLY A 385 20.77 -21.39 -2.01
N LEU A 386 21.09 -20.43 -2.86
CA LEU A 386 20.93 -20.50 -4.31
C LEU A 386 22.28 -20.27 -4.99
N PHE A 387 22.55 -20.99 -6.07
CA PHE A 387 23.66 -20.74 -6.96
C PHE A 387 23.15 -20.20 -8.29
N ALA A 388 23.53 -18.98 -8.65
CA ALA A 388 23.49 -18.53 -10.04
C ALA A 388 24.62 -19.22 -10.80
N VAL A 389 24.33 -19.78 -11.97
CA VAL A 389 25.29 -20.52 -12.80
C VAL A 389 25.30 -19.95 -14.21
N GLU A 390 26.50 -19.66 -14.71
CA GLU A 390 26.77 -19.34 -16.11
C GLU A 390 27.49 -20.52 -16.78
N GLY A 391 26.94 -21.02 -17.88
CA GLY A 391 27.36 -22.24 -18.56
C GLY A 391 26.45 -23.43 -18.28
N ARG A 392 26.72 -24.56 -18.95
CA ARG A 392 25.95 -25.79 -18.75
C ARG A 392 26.30 -26.42 -17.40
N LEU A 393 25.31 -26.99 -16.70
CA LEU A 393 25.51 -27.62 -15.39
C LEU A 393 26.46 -28.83 -15.39
N ASP A 394 26.64 -29.48 -16.54
CA ASP A 394 27.54 -30.61 -16.74
C ASP A 394 28.94 -30.19 -17.24
N ASP A 395 29.16 -28.90 -17.50
CA ASP A 395 30.45 -28.36 -17.92
C ASP A 395 31.30 -28.01 -16.68
N PRO A 396 32.49 -28.61 -16.47
CA PRO A 396 33.35 -28.25 -15.34
C PRO A 396 33.87 -26.80 -15.40
N ALA A 397 33.76 -26.11 -16.54
CA ALA A 397 34.13 -24.71 -16.71
C ALA A 397 33.00 -23.73 -16.36
N HIS A 398 31.83 -24.18 -15.90
CA HIS A 398 30.75 -23.29 -15.49
C HIS A 398 31.21 -22.35 -14.37
N ARG A 399 30.73 -21.11 -14.42
CA ARG A 399 30.94 -20.11 -13.36
C ARG A 399 29.73 -20.06 -12.45
N ARG A 400 29.94 -19.75 -11.17
CA ARG A 400 28.85 -19.67 -10.21
C ARG A 400 29.03 -18.56 -9.19
N ALA A 401 27.91 -18.02 -8.74
CA ALA A 401 27.80 -17.13 -7.60
C ALA A 401 26.82 -17.75 -6.58
N TYR A 402 27.10 -17.58 -5.29
CA TYR A 402 26.27 -18.11 -4.21
C TYR A 402 25.56 -16.98 -3.49
N VAL A 403 24.30 -17.20 -3.14
CA VAL A 403 23.53 -16.32 -2.28
C VAL A 403 22.79 -17.13 -1.21
N ASP A 404 22.70 -16.59 0.00
CA ASP A 404 21.82 -17.11 1.04
C ASP A 404 20.36 -16.74 0.72
N ARG A 405 19.46 -17.72 0.72
CA ARG A 405 18.08 -17.51 0.28
C ARG A 405 17.31 -16.61 1.24
N ASP A 406 17.53 -16.77 2.54
CA ASP A 406 16.80 -16.01 3.56
C ASP A 406 17.27 -14.54 3.55
N GLN A 407 18.54 -14.30 3.24
CA GLN A 407 19.05 -12.97 2.93
C GLN A 407 18.41 -12.40 1.63
N ALA A 408 18.32 -13.21 0.58
CA ALA A 408 17.87 -12.77 -0.74
C ALA A 408 16.41 -12.29 -0.74
N VAL A 409 15.53 -12.90 0.06
CA VAL A 409 14.11 -12.51 0.17
C VAL A 409 13.88 -11.33 1.14
N GLN A 410 14.83 -11.02 2.01
CA GLN A 410 14.72 -9.86 2.93
C GLN A 410 15.23 -8.56 2.30
N GLN A 411 16.03 -8.65 1.24
CA GLN A 411 16.62 -7.50 0.57
C GLN A 411 15.66 -6.93 -0.48
N THR A 412 15.28 -5.66 -0.36
CA THR A 412 14.39 -5.04 -1.36
C THR A 412 15.11 -4.84 -2.69
N LEU A 413 14.35 -4.66 -3.75
CA LEU A 413 14.92 -4.46 -5.09
C LEU A 413 15.73 -3.16 -5.18
N GLU A 414 15.32 -2.12 -4.46
CA GLU A 414 16.04 -0.87 -4.29
C GLU A 414 17.40 -1.10 -3.60
N GLN A 415 17.42 -1.91 -2.54
CA GLN A 415 18.65 -2.26 -1.83
C GLN A 415 19.60 -3.07 -2.71
N SER A 416 19.09 -4.04 -3.47
CA SER A 416 19.88 -4.81 -4.45
C SER A 416 20.45 -3.94 -5.56
N THR A 417 19.65 -2.99 -6.07
CA THR A 417 20.09 -2.02 -7.08
C THR A 417 21.17 -1.10 -6.51
N GLN A 418 21.00 -0.62 -5.28
CA GLN A 418 21.97 0.24 -4.62
C GLN A 418 23.30 -0.49 -4.35
N LYS A 419 23.26 -1.74 -3.88
CA LYS A 419 24.46 -2.56 -3.64
C LYS A 419 25.18 -2.89 -4.94
N LEU A 420 24.46 -3.29 -5.98
CA LEU A 420 25.01 -3.53 -7.32
C LEU A 420 25.79 -2.32 -7.83
N ARG A 421 25.28 -1.11 -7.61
CA ARG A 421 26.00 0.12 -7.98
C ARG A 421 27.27 0.36 -7.17
N GLN A 422 27.24 0.07 -5.87
CA GLN A 422 28.37 0.30 -4.97
C GLN A 422 29.51 -0.70 -5.21
N ASP A 423 29.14 -1.94 -5.51
CA ASP A 423 30.07 -3.06 -5.53
C ASP A 423 30.58 -3.42 -6.94
N LEU A 424 29.96 -2.88 -8.01
CA LEU A 424 30.50 -3.04 -9.36
C LEU A 424 31.82 -2.27 -9.49
N PRO A 425 32.92 -2.92 -9.90
CA PRO A 425 34.13 -2.20 -10.28
C PRO A 425 33.83 -1.29 -11.49
N ALA A 426 34.32 -0.05 -11.44
CA ALA A 426 34.10 1.02 -12.43
C ALA A 426 34.75 0.78 -13.82
N GLY A 427 34.80 -0.47 -14.29
CA GLY A 427 35.47 -0.87 -15.53
C GLY A 427 34.75 -1.95 -16.34
N ILE A 428 33.50 -2.29 -16.02
CA ILE A 428 32.64 -3.16 -16.86
C ILE A 428 31.54 -2.36 -17.57
N GLU A 429 31.72 -1.04 -17.68
CA GLU A 429 31.06 -0.26 -18.74
C GLU A 429 31.81 -0.57 -20.05
N GLN A 430 31.40 -1.65 -20.72
CA GLN A 430 31.90 -1.95 -22.05
C GLN A 430 31.35 -0.92 -23.04
N GLU A 431 32.12 0.13 -23.30
CA GLU A 431 32.15 0.82 -24.59
C GLU A 431 33.58 0.69 -25.19
N PRO A 432 33.78 0.78 -26.52
CA PRO A 432 32.79 1.20 -27.52
C PRO A 432 32.79 0.39 -28.84
N ALA A 433 31.65 0.43 -29.53
CA ALA A 433 31.62 0.44 -31.00
C ALA A 433 32.22 1.78 -31.49
N ARG A 434 33.54 1.92 -31.43
CA ARG A 434 34.33 2.98 -32.10
C ARG A 434 35.32 2.34 -33.08
N GLU A 435 34.82 1.49 -33.97
CA GLU A 435 35.54 1.08 -35.18
C GLU A 435 34.58 1.14 -36.37
N THR A 436 34.11 2.34 -36.70
CA THR A 436 33.56 2.60 -38.05
C THR A 436 33.84 4.01 -38.56
N ASN A 437 34.29 4.96 -37.73
CA ASN A 437 34.62 6.33 -38.17
C ASN A 437 36.12 6.66 -38.08
N ARG A 438 36.99 5.77 -38.57
CA ARG A 438 38.38 6.13 -38.91
C ARG A 438 38.82 5.65 -40.30
N ALA A 439 37.86 5.53 -41.21
CA ALA A 439 38.10 5.35 -42.64
C ALA A 439 37.31 6.39 -43.45
N MET A 440 37.50 7.68 -43.16
CA MET A 440 37.14 8.79 -44.06
C MET A 440 37.73 10.13 -43.57
N ALA A 441 39.04 10.16 -43.32
CA ALA A 441 39.84 11.40 -43.27
C ALA A 441 41.33 11.04 -43.24
N MET A 442 41.84 10.56 -44.37
CA MET A 442 43.14 10.87 -44.98
C MET A 442 43.42 9.90 -46.12
#